data_AF-A0A817YD93-F1
#
_entry.id   AF-A0A817YD93-F1
#
_cell.length_a   1.000
_cell.length_b   1.000
_cell.length_c   1.000
_cell.angle_alpha   90.00
_cell.angle_beta   90.00
_cell.angle_gamma   90.00
#
_symmetry.space_group_name_H-M   'P 1'
#
loop_
_entity.id
_entity.type
_entity.pdbx_description
1 polymer ?
#
loop_
_entity_poly.entity_id
_entity_poly.type
_entity_poly.pdbx_seq_one_letter_code
_entity_poly.pdbx_strand_id
1 'polypeptide(L)'
;MSDGLRQQLHAERVDSDVFKEIVNMLFHFDVLPSTDIPVLIGWLVGPAAVMIENLSEQLVGQICHEVLCHCMNIAQETYQPVRVLKSEWHNNKYIRGSYSYASIKSNKYDRRQLRASYAPDGIRRILFAGEATHEYYYSTVNAALETGIQAANKVLSVID
;
A
#
# COMPACT_ATOMS: atom_id res chain seq x y z
N MET A 1 30.88 -9.10 2.41
CA MET A 1 30.16 -8.16 1.52
C MET A 1 31.08 -7.85 0.35
N SER A 2 30.67 -8.09 -0.90
CA SER A 2 31.53 -7.84 -2.07
C SER A 2 31.74 -6.34 -2.29
N ASP A 3 32.92 -5.94 -2.77
CA ASP A 3 33.27 -4.52 -2.97
C ASP A 3 32.35 -3.82 -3.99
N GLY A 4 31.78 -4.56 -4.95
CA GLY A 4 30.79 -4.04 -5.90
C GLY A 4 29.45 -3.67 -5.26
N LEU A 5 29.01 -4.44 -4.25
CA LEU A 5 27.78 -4.13 -3.52
C LEU A 5 27.99 -2.87 -2.67
N ARG A 6 29.14 -2.73 -2.00
CA ARG A 6 29.50 -1.51 -1.25
C ARG A 6 29.54 -0.26 -2.13
N GLN A 7 30.06 -0.37 -3.37
CA GLN A 7 30.05 0.75 -4.32
C GLN A 7 28.65 1.14 -4.80
N GLN A 8 27.76 0.18 -5.08
CA GLN A 8 26.37 0.49 -5.46
C GLN A 8 25.61 1.21 -4.34
N LEU A 9 25.82 0.80 -3.10
CA LEU A 9 25.17 1.41 -1.93
C LEU A 9 25.72 2.81 -1.62
N HIS A 10 27.01 3.04 -1.88
CA HIS A 10 27.58 4.38 -1.83
C HIS A 10 27.11 5.30 -2.96
N ALA A 11 26.68 4.75 -4.10
CA ALA A 11 26.14 5.51 -5.22
C ALA A 11 24.66 5.87 -5.04
N GLU A 12 23.86 4.98 -4.44
CA GLU A 12 22.47 5.25 -4.03
C GLU A 12 22.42 5.92 -2.65
N ARG A 13 23.01 7.10 -2.52
CA ARG A 13 22.82 7.91 -1.30
C ARG A 13 21.43 8.53 -1.32
N VAL A 14 20.63 8.22 -0.30
CA VAL A 14 19.36 8.89 -0.04
C VAL A 14 19.64 10.26 0.56
N ASP A 15 18.94 11.28 0.06
CA ASP A 15 18.94 12.61 0.64
C ASP A 15 18.56 12.54 2.13
N SER A 16 19.19 13.35 2.98
CA SER A 16 18.96 13.32 4.43
C SER A 16 17.50 13.56 4.82
N ASP A 17 16.78 14.38 4.05
CA ASP A 17 15.37 14.67 4.30
C ASP A 17 14.50 13.47 3.93
N VAL A 18 14.82 12.78 2.84
CA VAL A 18 14.12 11.54 2.43
C VAL A 18 14.37 10.43 3.44
N PHE A 19 15.61 10.26 3.91
CA PHE A 19 15.92 9.28 4.95
C PHE A 19 15.12 9.57 6.22
N LYS A 20 15.13 10.84 6.68
CA LYS A 20 14.38 11.26 7.86
C LYS A 20 12.87 11.02 7.72
N GLU A 21 12.29 11.30 6.55
CA GLU A 21 10.89 11.05 6.27
C GLU A 21 10.55 9.55 6.34
N ILE A 22 11.38 8.71 5.74
CA ILE A 22 11.23 7.24 5.79
C ILE A 22 11.27 6.74 7.24
N VAL A 23 12.25 7.17 8.03
CA VAL A 23 12.37 6.76 9.44
C VAL A 23 11.16 7.23 10.26
N ASN A 24 10.70 8.47 10.07
CA ASN A 24 9.55 9.01 10.81
C ASN A 24 8.22 8.31 10.48
N MET A 25 8.10 7.76 9.27
CA MET A 25 6.88 7.14 8.77
C MET A 25 6.93 5.61 8.78
N LEU A 26 8.04 5.03 9.25
CA LEU A 26 8.16 3.61 9.52
C LEU A 26 7.43 3.31 10.83
N PHE A 27 6.22 2.77 10.71
CA PHE A 27 5.27 2.68 11.81
C PHE A 27 5.55 1.48 12.72
N HIS A 28 5.83 0.31 12.13
CA HIS A 28 5.91 -0.95 12.87
C HIS A 28 6.58 -2.06 12.07
N PHE A 29 7.11 -3.07 12.76
CA PHE A 29 7.55 -4.34 12.18
C PHE A 29 6.83 -5.52 12.83
N ASP A 30 6.19 -6.34 12.00
CA ASP A 30 5.61 -7.63 12.41
C ASP A 30 6.52 -8.79 12.03
N VAL A 31 6.54 -9.82 12.86
CA VAL A 31 7.06 -11.14 12.45
C VAL A 31 5.93 -11.86 11.74
N LEU A 32 6.16 -12.30 10.50
CA LEU A 32 5.17 -13.11 9.78
C LEU A 32 5.20 -14.55 10.33
N PRO A 33 4.15 -15.01 11.04
CA PRO A 33 4.12 -16.36 11.57
C PRO A 33 4.05 -17.41 10.46
N SER A 34 4.37 -18.65 10.81
CA SER A 34 4.13 -19.83 9.97
C SER A 34 4.88 -19.85 8.63
N THR A 35 6.10 -19.29 8.61
CA THR A 35 7.04 -19.41 7.50
C THR A 35 8.22 -20.28 7.93
N ASP A 36 8.77 -21.08 7.02
CA ASP A 36 9.97 -21.91 7.28
C ASP A 36 11.27 -21.07 7.36
N ILE A 37 11.17 -19.77 7.12
CA ILE A 37 12.26 -18.80 7.15
C ILE A 37 11.84 -17.58 7.98
N PRO A 38 12.74 -16.93 8.75
CA PRO A 38 12.39 -15.72 9.49
C PRO A 38 12.02 -14.58 8.53
N VAL A 39 10.79 -14.07 8.64
CA VAL A 39 10.30 -12.95 7.81
C VAL A 39 9.81 -11.82 8.71
N LEU A 40 10.30 -10.61 8.44
CA LEU A 40 9.79 -9.37 9.01
C LEU A 40 8.98 -8.60 7.97
N ILE A 41 7.86 -8.01 8.38
CA ILE A 41 7.02 -7.12 7.58
C ILE A 41 7.12 -5.73 8.17
N GLY A 42 7.70 -4.79 7.41
CA GLY A 42 7.74 -3.38 7.77
C GLY A 42 6.56 -2.60 7.20
N TRP A 43 5.93 -1.77 8.03
CA TRP A 43 4.83 -0.90 7.62
C TRP A 43 5.29 0.54 7.46
N LEU A 44 5.18 1.07 6.23
CA LEU A 44 5.39 2.48 5.93
C LEU A 44 4.07 3.15 5.60
N VAL A 45 3.87 4.35 6.14
CA VAL A 45 2.65 5.13 5.96
C VAL A 45 2.96 6.52 5.38
N GLY A 46 1.92 7.28 5.05
CA GLY A 46 2.08 8.68 4.65
C GLY A 46 2.93 8.88 3.37
N PRO A 47 3.62 10.02 3.24
CA PRO A 47 4.42 10.34 2.07
C PRO A 47 5.54 9.33 1.81
N ALA A 48 6.14 8.77 2.86
CA ALA A 48 7.21 7.78 2.73
C ALA A 48 6.78 6.54 1.97
N ALA A 49 5.52 6.09 2.13
CA ALA A 49 5.00 4.93 1.41
C ALA A 49 5.05 5.10 -0.13
N VAL A 50 4.95 6.34 -0.63
CA VAL A 50 5.11 6.66 -2.05
C VAL A 50 6.57 6.88 -2.41
N MET A 51 7.35 7.53 -1.55
CA MET A 51 8.77 7.81 -1.81
C MET A 51 9.59 6.53 -1.99
N ILE A 52 9.37 5.53 -1.11
CA ILE A 52 10.10 4.26 -1.18
C ILE A 52 9.87 3.53 -2.51
N GLU A 53 8.74 3.75 -3.20
CA GLU A 53 8.47 3.09 -4.48
C GLU A 53 9.49 3.44 -5.57
N ASN A 54 10.20 4.57 -5.43
CA ASN A 54 11.27 4.97 -6.34
C ASN A 54 12.68 4.52 -5.91
N LEU A 55 12.80 3.83 -4.77
CA LEU A 55 14.07 3.31 -4.25
C LEU A 55 14.22 1.81 -4.55
N SER A 56 15.47 1.36 -4.66
CA SER A 56 15.77 -0.07 -4.79
C SER A 56 15.36 -0.84 -3.52
N GLU A 57 15.00 -2.12 -3.68
CA GLU A 57 14.66 -2.99 -2.53
C GLU A 57 15.86 -3.14 -1.58
N GLN A 58 17.08 -3.15 -2.13
CA GLN A 58 18.32 -3.23 -1.37
C GLN A 58 18.48 -2.02 -0.45
N LEU A 59 18.27 -0.82 -0.96
CA LEU A 59 18.38 0.42 -0.19
C LEU A 59 17.29 0.54 0.88
N VAL A 60 16.05 0.20 0.53
CA VAL A 60 14.95 0.17 1.51
C VAL A 60 15.26 -0.82 2.63
N GLY A 61 15.75 -2.02 2.28
CA GLY A 61 16.16 -3.03 3.25
C GLY A 61 17.25 -2.55 4.20
N GLN A 62 18.22 -1.78 3.71
CA GLN A 62 19.29 -1.22 4.54
C GLN A 62 18.80 -0.17 5.51
N ILE A 63 17.94 0.75 5.04
CA ILE A 63 17.36 1.77 5.91
C ILE A 63 16.56 1.09 7.03
N CYS A 64 15.70 0.12 6.68
CA CYS A 64 14.94 -0.64 7.66
C CYS A 64 15.85 -1.42 8.64
N HIS A 65 16.90 -2.05 8.13
CA HIS A 65 17.87 -2.81 8.93
C HIS A 65 18.66 -1.92 9.88
N GLU A 66 19.11 -0.75 9.43
CA GLU A 66 19.79 0.25 10.24
C GLU A 66 18.91 0.77 11.38
N VAL A 67 17.64 1.09 11.10
CA VAL A 67 16.67 1.50 12.12
C VAL A 67 16.45 0.38 13.14
N LEU A 68 16.25 -0.86 12.68
CA LEU A 68 16.07 -2.02 13.56
C LEU A 68 17.29 -2.26 14.46
N CYS A 69 18.50 -2.24 13.89
CA CYS A 69 19.74 -2.39 14.65
C CYS A 69 19.89 -1.29 15.70
N HIS A 70 19.58 -0.04 15.34
CA HIS A 70 19.61 1.09 16.27
C HIS A 70 18.59 0.91 17.41
N CYS A 71 17.33 0.60 17.10
CA CYS A 71 16.28 0.41 18.09
C CYS A 71 16.54 -0.78 19.03
N MET A 72 17.16 -1.85 18.53
CA MET A 72 17.49 -3.04 19.32
C MET A 72 18.87 -2.96 19.98
N ASN A 73 19.64 -1.91 19.73
CA ASN A 73 21.02 -1.75 20.21
C ASN A 73 21.93 -2.94 19.86
N ILE A 74 21.93 -3.33 18.58
CA ILE A 74 22.78 -4.40 18.03
C ILE A 74 23.65 -3.88 16.88
N ALA A 75 24.77 -4.56 16.63
CA ALA A 75 25.71 -4.18 15.57
C ALA A 75 25.10 -4.34 14.16
N GLN A 76 25.39 -3.38 13.27
CA GLN A 76 24.86 -3.36 11.89
C GLN A 76 25.32 -4.54 11.04
N GLU A 77 26.38 -5.23 11.41
CA GLU A 77 26.84 -6.42 10.69
C GLU A 77 25.97 -7.66 10.98
N THR A 78 25.08 -7.57 11.97
CA THR A 78 24.28 -8.69 12.45
C THR A 78 22.96 -8.82 11.69
N TYR A 79 22.54 -10.06 11.37
CA TYR A 79 21.22 -10.39 10.82
C TYR A 79 20.82 -9.61 9.55
N GLN A 80 21.75 -9.46 8.61
CA GLN A 80 21.48 -8.81 7.32
C GLN A 80 20.33 -9.51 6.56
N PRO A 81 19.37 -8.77 5.98
CA PRO A 81 18.27 -9.37 5.24
C PRO A 81 18.79 -10.10 4.00
N VAL A 82 18.40 -11.36 3.86
CA VAL A 82 18.79 -12.20 2.70
C VAL A 82 18.02 -11.79 1.44
N ARG A 83 16.77 -11.33 1.62
CA ARG A 83 15.90 -10.86 0.55
C ARG A 83 15.00 -9.77 1.11
N VAL A 84 14.75 -8.75 0.30
CA VAL A 84 13.83 -7.66 0.61
C VAL A 84 12.79 -7.62 -0.50
N LEU A 85 11.54 -7.39 -0.13
CA LEU A 85 10.44 -7.16 -1.06
C LEU A 85 9.74 -5.87 -0.67
N LYS A 86 9.34 -5.08 -1.67
CA LYS A 86 8.62 -3.82 -1.46
C LYS A 86 7.37 -3.80 -2.32
N SER A 87 6.25 -3.34 -1.75
CA SER A 87 5.03 -3.09 -2.53
C SER A 87 5.13 -1.79 -3.31
N GLU A 88 4.54 -1.75 -4.51
CA GLU A 88 4.49 -0.56 -5.37
C GLU A 88 3.05 -0.22 -5.78
N TRP A 89 2.17 -0.10 -4.78
CA TRP A 89 0.73 0.09 -5.00
C TRP A 89 0.42 1.42 -5.70
N HIS A 90 1.18 2.48 -5.41
CA HIS A 90 0.99 3.80 -6.00
C HIS A 90 1.40 3.84 -7.48
N ASN A 91 2.57 3.31 -7.81
CA ASN A 91 3.11 3.26 -9.18
C ASN A 91 2.43 2.19 -10.04
N ASN A 92 1.73 1.23 -9.45
CA ASN A 92 0.97 0.24 -10.21
C ASN A 92 -0.16 0.91 -11.01
N LYS A 93 -0.05 0.88 -12.35
CA LYS A 93 -0.97 1.54 -13.28
C LYS A 93 -2.44 1.10 -13.16
N TYR A 94 -2.71 -0.08 -12.61
CA TYR A 94 -4.05 -0.62 -12.45
C TYR A 94 -4.68 -0.31 -11.08
N ILE A 95 -3.88 0.09 -10.09
CA ILE A 95 -4.31 0.22 -8.69
C ILE A 95 -4.17 1.66 -8.19
N ARG A 96 -3.04 2.31 -8.49
CA ARG A 96 -2.79 3.75 -8.27
C ARG A 96 -2.94 4.21 -6.81
N GLY A 97 -2.72 3.31 -5.86
CA GLY A 97 -2.89 3.54 -4.43
C GLY A 97 -3.22 2.24 -3.69
N SER A 98 -3.32 2.29 -2.36
CA SER A 98 -3.66 1.12 -1.55
C SER A 98 -5.17 0.88 -1.49
N TYR A 99 -5.91 1.84 -0.95
CA TYR A 99 -7.36 1.81 -0.78
C TYR A 99 -7.89 3.23 -0.55
N SER A 100 -9.20 3.43 -0.76
CA SER A 100 -9.85 4.72 -0.55
C SER A 100 -9.83 5.14 0.91
N TYR A 101 -9.92 6.44 1.19
CA TYR A 101 -10.10 6.98 2.54
C TYR A 101 -11.04 8.20 2.49
N ALA A 102 -11.65 8.57 3.61
CA ALA A 102 -12.45 9.79 3.68
C ALA A 102 -11.53 10.99 3.95
N SER A 103 -11.27 11.80 2.92
CA SER A 103 -10.56 13.07 3.11
C SER A 103 -11.44 14.08 3.85
N ILE A 104 -10.84 15.15 4.38
CA ILE A 104 -11.57 16.27 4.99
C ILE A 104 -12.53 16.99 4.02
N LYS A 105 -12.37 16.76 2.71
CA LYS A 105 -13.24 17.31 1.65
C LYS A 105 -14.32 16.32 1.21
N SER A 106 -14.33 15.10 1.77
CA SER A 106 -15.25 14.05 1.38
C SER A 106 -16.29 13.77 2.46
N ASN A 107 -17.45 13.29 2.03
CA ASN A 107 -18.52 12.83 2.89
C ASN A 107 -19.14 11.54 2.35
N LYS A 108 -20.01 10.92 3.16
CA LYS A 108 -20.68 9.65 2.84
C LYS A 108 -21.51 9.68 1.54
N TYR A 109 -22.01 10.85 1.14
CA TYR A 109 -22.79 11.01 -0.09
C TYR A 109 -21.92 10.87 -1.33
N ASP A 110 -20.64 11.26 -1.28
CA ASP A 110 -19.72 11.10 -2.44
C ASP A 110 -19.61 9.63 -2.86
N ARG A 111 -19.55 8.73 -1.88
CA ARG A 111 -19.49 7.27 -2.12
C ARG A 111 -20.79 6.73 -2.69
N ARG A 112 -21.91 7.26 -2.20
CA ARG A 112 -23.24 6.94 -2.76
C ARG A 112 -23.36 7.42 -4.20
N GLN A 113 -22.84 8.61 -4.51
CA GLN A 113 -22.78 9.12 -5.88
C GLN A 113 -21.87 8.27 -6.76
N LEU A 114 -20.69 7.86 -6.25
CA LEU A 114 -19.79 6.98 -6.98
C LEU A 114 -20.44 5.63 -7.34
N ARG A 115 -21.30 5.09 -6.47
CA ARG A 115 -22.06 3.87 -6.71
C ARG A 115 -23.28 4.07 -7.61
N ALA A 116 -23.71 5.31 -7.85
CA ALA A 116 -24.90 5.58 -8.64
C ALA A 116 -24.73 5.05 -10.07
N SER A 117 -25.78 4.46 -10.62
CA SER A 117 -25.74 3.99 -12.00
C SER A 117 -25.72 5.20 -12.93
N TYR A 118 -24.88 5.12 -13.96
CA TYR A 118 -24.90 6.10 -15.05
C TYR A 118 -25.84 5.63 -16.16
N ALA A 119 -26.85 6.45 -16.45
CA ALA A 119 -27.96 6.14 -17.35
C ALA A 119 -28.39 7.40 -18.14
N PRO A 120 -27.59 7.86 -19.11
CA PRO A 120 -27.84 9.14 -19.82
C PRO A 120 -29.12 9.14 -20.67
N ASP A 121 -29.62 7.97 -21.06
CA ASP A 121 -30.85 7.76 -21.83
C ASP A 121 -31.98 7.11 -21.02
N GLY A 122 -31.83 7.05 -19.69
CA GLY A 122 -32.76 6.35 -18.81
C GLY A 122 -32.56 4.83 -18.75
N ILE A 123 -31.71 4.26 -19.60
CA ILE A 123 -31.33 2.85 -19.56
C ILE A 123 -30.05 2.73 -18.72
N ARG A 124 -30.09 1.95 -17.64
CA ARG A 124 -28.94 1.74 -16.76
C ARG A 124 -27.88 0.90 -17.46
N ARG A 125 -26.91 1.55 -18.11
CA ARG A 125 -25.86 0.86 -18.88
C ARG A 125 -24.57 0.64 -18.10
N ILE A 126 -24.28 1.47 -17.09
CA ILE A 126 -23.05 1.38 -16.31
C ILE A 126 -23.38 1.33 -14.82
N LEU A 127 -22.78 0.36 -14.13
CA LEU A 127 -22.84 0.17 -12.69
C LEU A 127 -21.42 0.19 -12.12
N PHE A 128 -21.28 0.72 -10.90
CA PHE A 128 -20.02 0.79 -10.19
C PHE A 128 -20.11 -0.03 -8.91
N ALA A 129 -19.03 -0.77 -8.63
CA ALA A 129 -18.84 -1.56 -7.42
C ALA A 129 -17.37 -1.49 -6.99
N GLY A 130 -17.06 -2.05 -5.82
CA GLY A 130 -15.72 -2.04 -5.24
C GLY A 130 -15.68 -1.30 -3.91
N GLU A 131 -14.56 -1.43 -3.20
CA GLU A 131 -14.42 -0.95 -1.81
C GLU A 131 -14.80 0.53 -1.66
N ALA A 132 -14.44 1.36 -2.63
CA ALA A 132 -14.63 2.81 -2.56
C ALA A 132 -16.11 3.23 -2.63
N THR A 133 -16.98 2.33 -3.11
CA THR A 133 -18.41 2.59 -3.36
C THR A 133 -19.30 2.30 -2.15
N HIS A 134 -18.75 1.72 -1.08
CA HIS A 134 -19.49 1.42 0.14
C HIS A 134 -19.54 2.64 1.08
N GLU A 135 -20.72 2.99 1.60
CA GLU A 135 -20.92 4.22 2.40
C GLU A 135 -20.15 4.20 3.72
N TYR A 136 -20.11 3.05 4.40
CA TYR A 136 -19.56 2.91 5.76
C TYR A 136 -18.27 2.09 5.87
N TYR A 137 -18.20 0.93 5.21
CA TYR A 137 -17.09 -0.02 5.32
C TYR A 137 -16.09 0.03 4.16
N TYR A 138 -15.93 1.20 3.53
CA TYR A 138 -14.91 1.39 2.49
C TYR A 138 -13.50 1.03 3.01
N SER A 139 -12.55 0.85 2.09
CA SER A 139 -11.19 0.33 2.33
C SER A 139 -11.11 -1.15 2.68
N THR A 140 -12.21 -1.90 2.60
CA THR A 140 -12.25 -3.32 3.00
C THR A 140 -12.63 -4.26 1.87
N VAL A 141 -12.15 -5.50 1.96
CA VAL A 141 -12.52 -6.59 1.04
C VAL A 141 -14.02 -6.90 1.14
N ASN A 142 -14.59 -6.91 2.35
CA ASN A 142 -16.02 -7.18 2.56
C ASN A 142 -16.90 -6.14 1.86
N ALA A 143 -16.53 -4.86 1.90
CA ALA A 143 -17.23 -3.82 1.16
C ALA A 143 -17.15 -4.01 -0.37
N ALA A 144 -15.99 -4.40 -0.88
CA ALA A 144 -15.84 -4.71 -2.30
C ALA A 144 -16.76 -5.88 -2.72
N LEU A 145 -16.80 -6.94 -1.91
CA LEU A 145 -17.67 -8.09 -2.14
C LEU A 145 -19.15 -7.70 -2.11
N GLU A 146 -19.59 -7.00 -1.04
CA GLU A 146 -20.99 -6.64 -0.85
C GLU A 146 -21.50 -5.73 -1.97
N THR A 147 -20.73 -4.70 -2.33
CA THR A 147 -21.08 -3.78 -3.43
C THR A 147 -21.10 -4.49 -4.79
N GLY A 148 -20.23 -5.49 -4.99
CA GLY A 148 -20.25 -6.36 -6.17
C GLY A 148 -21.55 -7.17 -6.27
N ILE A 149 -21.98 -7.81 -5.18
CA ILE A 149 -23.25 -8.54 -5.12
C ILE A 149 -24.44 -7.61 -5.40
N GLN A 150 -24.45 -6.41 -4.80
CA GLN A 150 -25.49 -5.41 -5.04
C GLN A 150 -25.56 -4.99 -6.51
N ALA A 151 -24.42 -4.77 -7.16
CA ALA A 151 -24.37 -4.44 -8.58
C ALA A 151 -24.87 -5.60 -9.46
N ALA A 152 -24.46 -6.84 -9.16
CA ALA A 152 -24.93 -8.03 -9.88
C ALA A 152 -26.45 -8.21 -9.78
N ASN A 153 -27.04 -8.11 -8.59
CA ASN A 153 -28.49 -8.18 -8.40
C ASN A 153 -29.24 -7.09 -9.17
N LYS A 154 -28.64 -5.90 -9.28
CA LYS A 154 -29.20 -4.78 -10.05
C LYS A 154 -29.16 -5.04 -11.56
N VAL A 155 -28.13 -5.73 -12.06
CA VAL A 155 -28.12 -6.21 -13.46
C VAL A 155 -29.26 -7.20 -13.66
N LEU A 156 -29.37 -8.22 -12.81
CA LEU A 156 -30.42 -9.25 -12.92
C LEU A 156 -31.82 -8.63 -12.96
N SER A 157 -32.10 -7.64 -12.10
CA SER A 157 -33.40 -6.97 -12.04
C SER A 157 -33.85 -6.20 -13.30
N VAL A 158 -32.96 -5.99 -14.27
CA VAL A 158 -33.27 -5.25 -15.51
C VAL A 158 -33.10 -6.09 -16.78
N ILE A 159 -32.67 -7.34 -16.65
CA ILE A 159 -32.51 -8.27 -17.78
C ILE A 159 -33.54 -9.40 -17.78
N ASP A 160 -34.29 -9.57 -16.69
CA ASP A 160 -35.53 -10.37 -16.63
C ASP A 160 -36.75 -9.52 -17.06
#